data_AF-A0A093YQ36-F1
#
_entry.id   AF-A0A093YQ36-F1
#
_cell.length_a   1.000
_cell.length_b   1.000
_cell.length_c   1.000
_cell.angle_alpha   90.00
_cell.angle_beta   90.00
_cell.angle_gamma   90.00
#
_symmetry.space_group_name_H-M   'P 1'
#
loop_
_entity.id
_entity.type
_entity.pdbx_description
1 polymer ?
#
loop_
_entity_poly.entity_id
_entity_poly.type
_entity_poly.pdbx_seq_one_letter_code
_entity_poly.pdbx_strand_id
1 'polypeptide(L)'
;MAVLSREFKPEPDSELFDPETGMCSIEYYASCKDPYRVASNKIPVGWPWLCARASEAANDLNDQLYERIQKVLSDYNISGWANNYNFAPRYTPEDAHDIYLIRTRDKFNASWWRKAADEIYNDIIEPAATAVGIEMTVEIWNEDKMYRDASSLITDDAIINSIAKIQPAVLGTVMEHCPMKWTSIAYHNRGPPSNGSEQKLTVIVFIRPGEVHAWGELEDNIIHAITSSSFPNELDIHVEILPGELSLTRPTGRPLYHGIDNLPTIPSPGASIAPSNCTDAAGTLGAVVNYRAAPTEEVKRCFLTSYDVIASGDPDGKELNDVRGIGLNKREVGFKIDVEYPSKYDPDHARRSLKTRLQKNEEYYKHYMEGVKHYDDIAALGPIGQVKFASGYRLSDTNHRMDWALVELDPARPAKNLLPSDTSFFRSGFLHNLPGYIVQDGDTVSGTCTSISNTPNFYAKVGRTSGVTPAQYSPLKRAIA
;
A
#
# COMPACT_ATOMS: atom_id res chain seq x y z
N MET A 1 -9.83 -12.19 31.10
CA MET A 1 -8.87 -12.03 29.99
C MET A 1 -8.81 -13.33 29.24
N ALA A 2 -9.41 -13.39 28.05
CA ALA A 2 -9.22 -14.50 27.14
C ALA A 2 -8.20 -14.08 26.07
N VAL A 3 -7.22 -14.93 25.80
CA VAL A 3 -6.40 -14.78 24.59
C VAL A 3 -6.93 -15.78 23.57
N LEU A 4 -7.29 -15.29 22.39
CA LEU A 4 -8.00 -16.06 21.38
C LEU A 4 -7.16 -16.17 20.11
N SER A 5 -7.20 -17.31 19.43
CA SER A 5 -6.66 -17.45 18.08
C SER A 5 -7.63 -18.22 17.21
N ARG A 6 -7.45 -18.11 15.89
CA ARG A 6 -8.18 -18.95 14.94
C ARG A 6 -7.56 -20.33 14.96
N GLU A 7 -8.42 -21.34 14.98
CA GLU A 7 -8.03 -22.75 14.97
C GLU A 7 -7.26 -23.07 13.68
N PHE A 8 -6.04 -23.61 13.83
CA PHE A 8 -5.23 -24.12 12.73
C PHE A 8 -5.71 -25.53 12.37
N LYS A 9 -6.16 -25.72 11.13
CA LYS A 9 -6.64 -27.02 10.63
C LYS A 9 -5.78 -27.49 9.45
N PRO A 10 -4.58 -28.06 9.72
CA PRO A 10 -3.79 -28.65 8.67
C PRO A 10 -4.51 -29.85 8.08
N GLU A 11 -4.20 -30.14 6.83
CA GLU A 11 -4.67 -31.37 6.22
C GLU A 11 -3.80 -32.55 6.69
N PRO A 12 -4.41 -33.69 7.06
CA PRO A 12 -3.67 -34.82 7.60
C PRO A 12 -2.55 -35.36 6.71
N ASP A 13 -2.70 -35.25 5.39
CA ASP A 13 -1.80 -35.87 4.39
C ASP A 13 -1.10 -34.83 3.49
N SER A 14 -0.97 -33.58 3.93
CA SER A 14 -0.34 -32.54 3.12
C SER A 14 1.18 -32.63 3.15
N GLU A 15 1.81 -32.61 1.97
CA GLU A 15 3.28 -32.47 1.84
C GLU A 15 3.80 -31.11 2.38
N LEU A 16 2.91 -30.16 2.67
CA LEU A 16 3.25 -28.81 3.15
C LEU A 16 3.30 -28.72 4.68
N PHE A 17 2.99 -29.80 5.39
CA PHE A 17 2.96 -29.87 6.85
C PHE A 17 3.61 -31.15 7.36
N ASP A 18 4.60 -30.99 8.23
CA ASP A 18 5.20 -32.10 8.96
C ASP A 18 4.45 -32.31 10.29
N PRO A 19 3.66 -33.39 10.44
CA PRO A 19 2.90 -33.64 11.66
C PRO A 19 3.78 -34.05 12.86
N GLU A 20 5.02 -34.51 12.64
CA GLU A 20 5.92 -34.90 13.74
C GLU A 20 6.53 -33.67 14.42
N THR A 21 6.91 -32.68 13.61
CA THR A 21 7.56 -31.45 14.10
C THR A 21 6.61 -30.26 14.20
N GLY A 22 5.43 -30.35 13.59
CA GLY A 22 4.48 -29.24 13.47
C GLY A 22 4.94 -28.15 12.50
N MET A 23 5.97 -28.39 11.69
CA MET A 23 6.56 -27.39 10.81
C MET A 23 5.76 -27.25 9.50
N CYS A 24 5.54 -26.00 9.07
CA CYS A 24 5.03 -25.65 7.75
C CYS A 24 5.47 -24.24 7.36
N SER A 25 5.22 -23.83 6.11
CA SER A 25 5.41 -22.44 5.72
C SER A 25 4.39 -21.52 6.40
N ILE A 26 4.74 -20.25 6.59
CA ILE A 26 3.81 -19.28 7.17
C ILE A 26 2.56 -19.07 6.30
N GLU A 27 2.69 -19.16 4.97
CA GLU A 27 1.56 -19.08 4.04
C GLU A 27 0.59 -20.24 4.25
N TYR A 28 1.12 -21.46 4.38
CA TYR A 28 0.30 -22.65 4.64
C TYR A 28 -0.42 -22.51 5.98
N TYR A 29 0.31 -22.14 7.04
CA TYR A 29 -0.25 -21.92 8.37
C TYR A 29 -1.40 -20.91 8.37
N ALA A 30 -1.20 -19.76 7.72
CA ALA A 30 -2.24 -18.73 7.61
C ALA A 30 -3.45 -19.20 6.81
N SER A 31 -3.23 -19.98 5.74
CA SER A 31 -4.33 -20.48 4.91
C SER A 31 -5.21 -21.51 5.63
N CYS A 32 -4.61 -22.41 6.42
CA CYS A 32 -5.31 -23.41 7.22
C CYS A 32 -6.16 -22.81 8.37
N LYS A 33 -6.03 -21.51 8.63
CA LYS A 33 -6.86 -20.76 9.57
C LYS A 33 -8.07 -20.09 8.92
N ASP A 34 -8.22 -20.20 7.59
CA ASP A 34 -9.39 -19.77 6.85
C ASP A 34 -10.03 -20.97 6.14
N PRO A 35 -10.94 -21.69 6.82
CA PRO A 35 -11.56 -22.86 6.22
C PRO A 35 -12.44 -22.49 5.01
N TYR A 36 -12.87 -21.23 4.87
CA TYR A 36 -13.85 -20.83 3.86
C TYR A 36 -13.23 -20.54 2.48
N ARG A 37 -11.97 -20.92 2.29
CA ARG A 37 -11.24 -20.84 1.02
C ARG A 37 -10.52 -22.15 0.77
N VAL A 38 -10.64 -22.65 -0.44
CA VAL A 38 -9.85 -23.78 -0.92
C VAL A 38 -9.25 -23.43 -2.27
N ALA A 39 -8.06 -23.95 -2.52
CA ALA A 39 -7.37 -23.83 -3.80
C ALA A 39 -6.96 -25.23 -4.27
N SER A 40 -6.97 -25.44 -5.58
CA SER A 40 -6.47 -26.66 -6.21
C SER A 40 -4.95 -26.63 -6.32
N ASN A 41 -4.27 -27.72 -5.96
CA ASN A 41 -2.83 -27.92 -6.20
C ASN A 41 -1.87 -26.85 -5.60
N LYS A 42 -2.39 -25.89 -4.82
CA LYS A 42 -1.65 -24.76 -4.22
C LYS A 42 -2.36 -24.25 -2.97
N ILE A 43 -1.67 -23.38 -2.24
CA ILE A 43 -2.20 -22.61 -1.12
C ILE A 43 -3.04 -21.44 -1.70
N PRO A 44 -4.27 -21.16 -1.19
CA PRO A 44 -5.03 -19.99 -1.60
C PRO A 44 -4.22 -18.70 -1.42
N VAL A 45 -4.33 -17.75 -2.36
CA VAL A 45 -3.58 -16.49 -2.27
C VAL A 45 -3.92 -15.74 -0.98
N GLY A 46 -2.92 -15.49 -0.12
CA GLY A 46 -3.14 -14.90 1.20
C GLY A 46 -3.79 -13.50 1.15
N TRP A 47 -4.77 -13.25 2.04
CA TRP A 47 -5.29 -11.90 2.25
C TRP A 47 -4.32 -11.06 3.10
N PRO A 48 -4.07 -9.77 2.75
CA PRO A 48 -4.58 -9.07 1.59
C PRO A 48 -3.79 -9.38 0.31
N TRP A 49 -4.50 -9.40 -0.82
CA TRP A 49 -3.91 -9.62 -2.14
C TRP A 49 -3.96 -8.35 -3.00
N LEU A 50 -3.20 -8.38 -4.09
CA LEU A 50 -3.34 -7.49 -5.24
C LEU A 50 -4.28 -8.16 -6.25
N CYS A 51 -5.14 -7.36 -6.87
CA CYS A 51 -6.08 -7.81 -7.88
C CYS A 51 -5.86 -7.02 -9.17
N ALA A 52 -5.50 -7.73 -10.23
CA ALA A 52 -5.40 -7.21 -11.58
C ALA A 52 -6.38 -7.95 -12.51
N ARG A 53 -6.54 -7.41 -13.72
CA ARG A 53 -7.26 -8.09 -14.79
C ARG A 53 -6.47 -9.35 -15.19
N ALA A 54 -7.17 -10.47 -15.34
CA ALA A 54 -6.59 -11.69 -15.90
C ALA A 54 -6.02 -11.46 -17.31
N SER A 55 -5.10 -12.33 -17.74
CA SER A 55 -4.59 -12.31 -19.12
C SER A 55 -5.72 -12.44 -20.16
N GLU A 56 -5.48 -11.97 -21.38
CA GLU A 56 -6.46 -12.13 -22.48
C GLU A 56 -6.72 -13.62 -22.75
N ALA A 57 -5.66 -14.44 -22.77
CA ALA A 57 -5.76 -15.89 -22.92
C ALA A 57 -6.62 -16.54 -21.83
N ALA A 58 -6.44 -16.16 -20.56
CA ALA A 58 -7.31 -16.65 -19.49
C ALA A 58 -8.76 -16.24 -19.69
N ASN A 59 -9.04 -14.99 -20.08
CA ASN A 59 -10.41 -14.53 -20.33
C ASN A 59 -11.08 -15.30 -21.48
N ASP A 60 -10.35 -15.60 -22.56
CA ASP A 60 -10.86 -16.36 -23.70
C ASP A 60 -11.22 -17.81 -23.35
N LEU A 61 -10.55 -18.39 -22.34
CA LEU A 61 -10.90 -19.72 -21.81
C LEU A 61 -12.22 -19.73 -21.04
N ASN A 62 -12.63 -18.62 -20.42
CA ASN A 62 -13.80 -18.60 -19.53
C ASN A 62 -15.08 -19.08 -20.23
N ASP A 63 -15.35 -18.55 -21.42
CA ASP A 63 -16.57 -18.85 -22.17
C ASP A 63 -16.59 -20.30 -22.67
N GLN A 64 -15.42 -20.87 -22.95
CA GLN A 64 -15.28 -22.25 -23.46
C GLN A 64 -15.46 -23.30 -22.37
N LEU A 65 -15.08 -22.98 -21.14
CA LEU A 65 -15.01 -23.95 -20.03
C LEU A 65 -16.22 -23.88 -19.10
N TYR A 66 -17.01 -22.80 -19.19
CA TYR A 66 -18.10 -22.50 -18.26
C TYR A 66 -19.06 -23.68 -18.03
N GLU A 67 -19.62 -24.29 -19.08
CA GLU A 67 -20.61 -25.39 -18.94
C GLU A 67 -20.02 -26.63 -18.25
N ARG A 68 -18.77 -26.98 -18.57
CA ARG A 68 -18.08 -28.13 -17.96
C ARG A 68 -17.84 -27.88 -16.47
N ILE A 69 -17.44 -26.67 -16.11
CA ILE A 69 -17.20 -26.29 -14.72
C ILE A 69 -18.51 -26.25 -13.93
N GLN A 70 -19.58 -25.68 -14.49
CA GLN A 70 -20.90 -25.64 -13.85
C GLN A 70 -21.45 -27.05 -13.59
N LYS A 71 -21.17 -28.01 -14.47
CA LYS A 71 -21.51 -29.42 -14.25
C LYS A 71 -20.81 -29.97 -12.99
N VAL A 72 -19.49 -29.82 -12.90
CA VAL A 72 -18.72 -30.29 -11.73
C VAL A 72 -19.24 -29.64 -10.45
N LEU A 73 -19.43 -28.31 -10.46
CA LEU A 73 -19.98 -27.58 -9.31
C LEU A 73 -21.36 -28.13 -8.89
N SER A 74 -22.23 -28.43 -9.85
CA SER A 74 -23.54 -29.03 -9.60
C SER A 74 -23.44 -30.43 -8.97
N ASP A 75 -22.51 -31.27 -9.44
CA ASP A 75 -22.30 -32.62 -8.92
C ASP A 75 -21.85 -32.60 -7.44
N TYR A 76 -21.14 -31.54 -7.02
CA TYR A 76 -20.78 -31.30 -5.61
C TYR A 76 -21.77 -30.41 -4.83
N ASN A 77 -22.92 -30.07 -5.40
CA ASN A 77 -23.92 -29.15 -4.82
C ASN A 77 -23.34 -27.78 -4.44
N ILE A 78 -22.46 -27.23 -5.27
CA ILE A 78 -21.90 -25.90 -5.13
C ILE A 78 -22.58 -25.00 -6.16
N SER A 79 -23.32 -24.02 -5.68
CA SER A 79 -23.88 -22.92 -6.46
C SER A 79 -22.97 -21.70 -6.34
N GLY A 80 -22.74 -21.01 -7.44
CA GLY A 80 -21.85 -19.86 -7.42
C GLY A 80 -21.68 -19.22 -8.78
N TRP A 81 -20.91 -18.14 -8.78
CA TRP A 81 -20.45 -17.49 -10.00
C TRP A 81 -18.94 -17.59 -10.08
N ALA A 82 -18.42 -17.62 -11.30
CA ALA A 82 -17.00 -17.71 -11.53
C ALA A 82 -16.51 -16.57 -12.44
N ASN A 83 -15.27 -16.14 -12.21
CA ASN A 83 -14.61 -15.13 -13.03
C ASN A 83 -13.09 -15.33 -12.97
N ASN A 84 -12.41 -14.84 -14.00
CA ASN A 84 -10.95 -14.89 -14.07
C ASN A 84 -10.33 -13.63 -13.50
N TYR A 85 -9.34 -13.83 -12.65
CA TYR A 85 -8.56 -12.74 -12.07
C TYR A 85 -7.07 -13.04 -12.18
N ASN A 86 -6.26 -12.01 -12.03
CA ASN A 86 -4.84 -12.16 -11.77
C ASN A 86 -4.58 -11.69 -10.34
N PHE A 87 -4.18 -12.61 -9.47
CA PHE A 87 -3.92 -12.33 -8.05
C PHE A 87 -2.45 -12.56 -7.70
N ALA A 88 -1.98 -11.76 -6.75
CA ALA A 88 -0.70 -11.95 -6.08
C ALA A 88 -0.87 -11.62 -4.59
N PRO A 89 -0.17 -12.30 -3.66
CA PRO A 89 -0.04 -11.82 -2.31
C PRO A 89 0.56 -10.40 -2.30
N ARG A 90 0.15 -9.53 -1.37
CA ARG A 90 0.71 -8.16 -1.33
C ARG A 90 2.21 -8.12 -1.07
N TYR A 91 2.75 -9.13 -0.41
CA TYR A 91 4.17 -9.20 -0.06
C TYR A 91 5.03 -9.79 -1.18
N THR A 92 4.46 -10.51 -2.15
CA THR A 92 5.15 -11.01 -3.36
C THR A 92 4.35 -10.70 -4.63
N PRO A 93 4.27 -9.43 -5.06
CA PRO A 93 3.56 -9.05 -6.29
C PRO A 93 4.05 -9.77 -7.56
N GLU A 94 5.29 -10.25 -7.57
CA GLU A 94 5.90 -11.06 -8.63
C GLU A 94 5.28 -12.44 -8.80
N ASP A 95 4.63 -12.99 -7.77
CA ASP A 95 3.95 -14.29 -7.80
C ASP A 95 2.54 -14.21 -8.44
N ALA A 96 2.30 -13.13 -9.18
CA ALA A 96 1.06 -12.88 -9.89
C ALA A 96 0.77 -13.97 -10.92
N HIS A 97 -0.38 -14.62 -10.78
CA HIS A 97 -0.83 -15.65 -11.72
C HIS A 97 -2.34 -15.57 -11.95
N ASP A 98 -2.80 -16.18 -13.04
CA ASP A 98 -4.22 -16.21 -13.38
C ASP A 98 -4.95 -17.26 -12.53
N ILE A 99 -6.16 -16.91 -12.09
CA ILE A 99 -6.98 -17.73 -11.19
C ILE A 99 -8.40 -17.78 -11.74
N TYR A 100 -8.93 -18.99 -11.88
CA TYR A 100 -10.35 -19.27 -12.06
C TYR A 100 -11.02 -19.24 -10.69
N LEU A 101 -11.60 -18.09 -10.34
CA LEU A 101 -12.18 -17.90 -9.02
C LEU A 101 -13.67 -18.22 -9.01
N ILE A 102 -14.07 -19.19 -8.20
CA ILE A 102 -15.47 -19.54 -7.93
C ILE A 102 -15.89 -18.94 -6.60
N ARG A 103 -16.97 -18.15 -6.60
CA ARG A 103 -17.55 -17.56 -5.39
C ARG A 103 -18.91 -18.16 -5.12
N THR A 104 -19.09 -18.62 -3.90
CA THR A 104 -20.31 -19.27 -3.42
C THR A 104 -20.73 -18.68 -2.08
N ARG A 105 -22.00 -18.86 -1.73
CA ARG A 105 -22.55 -18.59 -0.39
C ARG A 105 -22.99 -19.85 0.33
N ASP A 106 -22.75 -21.01 -0.27
CA ASP A 106 -23.21 -22.27 0.25
C ASP A 106 -22.55 -22.63 1.58
N LYS A 107 -23.21 -23.55 2.29
CA LYS A 107 -22.67 -24.08 3.53
C LYS A 107 -21.35 -24.78 3.23
N PHE A 108 -20.31 -24.32 3.90
CA PHE A 108 -18.96 -24.85 3.72
C PHE A 108 -18.89 -26.35 4.00
N ASN A 109 -18.28 -27.08 3.07
CA ASN A 109 -17.90 -28.48 3.20
C ASN A 109 -16.47 -28.65 2.63
N ALA A 110 -15.48 -28.70 3.52
CA ALA A 110 -14.06 -28.75 3.16
C ALA A 110 -13.74 -29.85 2.16
N SER A 111 -14.27 -31.05 2.38
CA SER A 111 -13.98 -32.21 1.54
C SER A 111 -14.59 -32.10 0.16
N TRP A 112 -15.82 -31.59 0.03
CA TRP A 112 -16.47 -31.43 -1.28
C TRP A 112 -15.88 -30.28 -2.06
N TRP A 113 -15.63 -29.15 -1.41
CA TRP A 113 -15.07 -27.98 -2.08
C TRP A 113 -13.68 -28.28 -2.62
N ARG A 114 -12.85 -28.99 -1.84
CA ARG A 114 -11.53 -29.43 -2.30
C ARG A 114 -11.61 -30.37 -3.49
N LYS A 115 -12.42 -31.43 -3.40
CA LYS A 115 -12.62 -32.36 -4.51
C LYS A 115 -13.13 -31.66 -5.77
N ALA A 116 -14.07 -30.73 -5.64
CA ALA A 116 -14.54 -29.92 -6.76
C ALA A 116 -13.43 -29.06 -7.36
N ALA A 117 -12.64 -28.37 -6.52
CA ALA A 117 -11.51 -27.56 -6.99
C ALA A 117 -10.46 -28.41 -7.71
N ASP A 118 -10.11 -29.57 -7.16
CA ASP A 118 -9.14 -30.49 -7.75
C ASP A 118 -9.66 -31.09 -9.07
N GLU A 119 -10.93 -31.49 -9.14
CA GLU A 119 -11.54 -32.01 -10.37
C GLU A 119 -11.61 -30.94 -11.46
N ILE A 120 -12.02 -29.71 -11.12
CA ILE A 120 -12.02 -28.59 -12.07
C ILE A 120 -10.61 -28.29 -12.56
N TYR A 121 -9.61 -28.31 -11.66
CA TYR A 121 -8.24 -28.05 -12.01
C TYR A 121 -7.66 -29.12 -12.94
N ASN A 122 -7.64 -30.38 -12.49
CA ASN A 122 -6.98 -31.48 -13.21
C ASN A 122 -7.70 -31.82 -14.53
N ASP A 123 -9.04 -31.82 -14.56
CA ASP A 123 -9.78 -32.32 -15.73
C ASP A 123 -10.15 -31.23 -16.73
N ILE A 124 -10.13 -29.95 -16.31
CA ILE A 124 -10.63 -28.83 -17.12
C ILE A 124 -9.57 -27.74 -17.29
N ILE A 125 -9.12 -27.13 -16.20
CA ILE A 125 -8.32 -25.89 -16.26
C ILE A 125 -6.87 -26.17 -16.66
N GLU A 126 -6.17 -27.11 -16.02
CA GLU A 126 -4.76 -27.41 -16.31
C GLU A 126 -4.56 -27.81 -17.78
N PRO A 127 -5.35 -28.73 -18.37
CA PRO A 127 -5.20 -29.08 -19.78
C PRO A 127 -5.44 -27.89 -20.73
N ALA A 128 -6.44 -27.06 -20.43
CA ALA A 128 -6.82 -25.92 -21.26
C ALA A 128 -5.81 -24.77 -21.17
N ALA A 129 -5.36 -24.45 -19.96
CA ALA A 129 -4.33 -23.44 -19.70
C ALA A 129 -2.99 -23.83 -20.35
N THR A 130 -2.58 -25.09 -20.19
CA THR A 130 -1.37 -25.63 -20.81
C THR A 130 -1.43 -25.55 -22.34
N ALA A 131 -2.58 -25.83 -22.95
CA ALA A 131 -2.76 -25.77 -24.41
C ALA A 131 -2.56 -24.37 -24.99
N VAL A 132 -2.78 -23.31 -24.20
CA VAL A 132 -2.56 -21.91 -24.60
C VAL A 132 -1.30 -21.30 -23.99
N GLY A 133 -0.48 -22.10 -23.29
CA GLY A 133 0.81 -21.71 -22.75
C GLY A 133 0.74 -20.77 -21.54
N ILE A 134 -0.32 -20.86 -20.72
CA ILE A 134 -0.46 -20.08 -19.49
C ILE A 134 -0.54 -20.99 -18.26
N GLU A 135 -0.25 -20.43 -17.09
CA GLU A 135 -0.52 -21.04 -15.80
C GLU A 135 -1.81 -20.47 -15.22
N MET A 136 -2.74 -21.35 -14.80
CA MET A 136 -4.00 -20.96 -14.21
C MET A 136 -4.38 -21.90 -13.08
N THR A 137 -4.81 -21.36 -11.93
CA THR A 137 -5.24 -22.14 -10.75
C THR A 137 -6.74 -22.01 -10.52
N VAL A 138 -7.30 -22.83 -9.62
CA VAL A 138 -8.71 -22.77 -9.23
C VAL A 138 -8.82 -22.47 -7.75
N GLU A 139 -9.64 -21.48 -7.38
CA GLU A 139 -10.00 -21.23 -5.99
C GLU A 139 -11.53 -21.19 -5.80
N ILE A 140 -12.02 -21.73 -4.68
CA ILE A 140 -13.43 -21.65 -4.28
C ILE A 140 -13.54 -20.90 -2.95
N TRP A 141 -14.31 -19.81 -2.93
CA TRP A 141 -14.46 -18.93 -1.76
C TRP A 141 -15.90 -18.83 -1.27
N ASN A 142 -16.07 -18.78 0.05
CA ASN A 142 -17.24 -18.18 0.66
C ASN A 142 -16.99 -16.69 0.94
N GLU A 143 -17.46 -15.80 0.07
CA GLU A 143 -17.16 -14.36 0.15
C GLU A 143 -17.65 -13.70 1.45
N ASP A 144 -18.69 -14.26 2.08
CA ASP A 144 -19.30 -13.72 3.30
C ASP A 144 -18.61 -14.22 4.58
N LYS A 145 -17.87 -15.34 4.52
CA LYS A 145 -17.28 -16.00 5.70
C LYS A 145 -15.76 -16.07 5.70
N MET A 146 -15.13 -15.95 4.54
CA MET A 146 -13.68 -16.00 4.42
C MET A 146 -13.00 -14.92 5.24
N TYR A 147 -11.75 -15.15 5.60
CA TYR A 147 -10.93 -14.17 6.27
C TYR A 147 -10.69 -12.96 5.37
N ARG A 148 -11.22 -11.80 5.79
CA ARG A 148 -10.98 -10.52 5.13
C ARG A 148 -10.75 -9.38 6.11
N ASP A 149 -10.27 -9.69 7.31
CA ASP A 149 -10.17 -8.68 8.36
C ASP A 149 -9.23 -7.56 7.92
N ALA A 150 -9.69 -6.32 8.08
CA ALA A 150 -8.91 -5.12 7.91
C ALA A 150 -8.44 -4.62 9.28
N SER A 151 -7.27 -3.98 9.30
CA SER A 151 -6.78 -3.30 10.49
C SER A 151 -7.39 -1.91 10.62
N SER A 152 -7.80 -1.56 11.82
CA SER A 152 -8.17 -0.22 12.26
C SER A 152 -7.38 0.15 13.52
N LEU A 153 -7.30 1.44 13.82
CA LEU A 153 -6.56 1.91 14.99
C LEU A 153 -7.30 1.59 16.30
N ILE A 154 -6.50 1.38 17.33
CA ILE A 154 -6.95 1.37 18.71
C ILE A 154 -6.92 2.82 19.19
N THR A 155 -8.07 3.33 19.60
CA THR A 155 -8.25 4.74 19.98
C THR A 155 -8.53 4.93 21.48
N ASP A 156 -8.79 3.86 22.21
CA ASP A 156 -9.04 3.89 23.65
C ASP A 156 -7.71 3.96 24.43
N ASP A 157 -7.50 5.04 25.18
CA ASP A 157 -6.26 5.27 25.94
C ASP A 157 -6.01 4.20 27.01
N ALA A 158 -7.05 3.66 27.65
CA ALA A 158 -6.89 2.62 28.67
C ALA A 158 -6.43 1.30 28.03
N ILE A 159 -6.96 0.97 26.85
CA ILE A 159 -6.50 -0.19 26.06
C ILE A 159 -5.07 0.03 25.59
N ILE A 160 -4.75 1.19 25.03
CA ILE A 160 -3.39 1.55 24.57
C ILE A 160 -2.37 1.38 25.71
N ASN A 161 -2.68 1.93 26.89
CA ASN A 161 -1.82 1.82 28.07
C ASN A 161 -1.67 0.37 28.56
N SER A 162 -2.70 -0.45 28.38
CA SER A 162 -2.63 -1.89 28.71
C SER A 162 -1.74 -2.62 27.73
N ILE A 163 -1.87 -2.36 26.43
CA ILE A 163 -1.04 -2.96 25.38
C ILE A 163 0.41 -2.55 25.52
N ALA A 164 0.70 -1.28 25.83
CA ALA A 164 2.08 -0.81 26.02
C ALA A 164 2.86 -1.67 27.05
N LYS A 165 2.17 -2.27 28.03
CA LYS A 165 2.76 -3.19 29.01
C LYS A 165 2.98 -4.61 28.47
N ILE A 166 2.21 -5.05 27.47
CA ILE A 166 2.34 -6.39 26.86
C ILE A 166 3.43 -6.43 25.79
N GLN A 167 3.71 -5.28 25.15
CA GLN A 167 4.64 -5.24 24.01
C GLN A 167 6.03 -5.84 24.31
N PRO A 168 6.66 -5.57 25.47
CA PRO A 168 7.98 -6.14 25.77
C PRO A 168 7.95 -7.66 25.92
N ALA A 169 6.90 -8.22 26.52
CA ALA A 169 6.76 -9.66 26.71
C ALA A 169 6.57 -10.38 25.36
N VAL A 170 5.65 -9.88 24.52
CA VAL A 170 5.43 -10.42 23.17
C VAL A 170 6.70 -10.34 22.33
N LEU A 171 7.38 -9.19 22.35
CA LEU A 171 8.64 -9.01 21.61
C LEU A 171 9.71 -9.99 22.12
N GLY A 172 9.87 -10.12 23.43
CA GLY A 172 10.81 -11.07 24.03
C GLY A 172 10.56 -12.51 23.57
N THR A 173 9.31 -12.97 23.65
CA THR A 173 8.92 -14.31 23.18
C THR A 173 9.18 -14.51 21.70
N VAL A 174 8.85 -13.53 20.85
CA VAL A 174 9.12 -13.63 19.40
C VAL A 174 10.63 -13.67 19.12
N MET A 175 11.43 -12.87 19.84
CA MET A 175 12.88 -12.88 19.68
C MET A 175 13.53 -14.19 20.13
N GLU A 176 12.99 -14.82 21.18
CA GLU A 176 13.48 -16.08 21.72
C GLU A 176 13.11 -17.27 20.83
N HIS A 177 11.83 -17.37 20.44
CA HIS A 177 11.29 -18.55 19.76
C HIS A 177 11.21 -18.42 18.24
N CYS A 178 11.43 -17.23 17.67
CA CYS A 178 11.37 -16.98 16.23
C CYS A 178 12.50 -16.04 15.75
N PRO A 179 13.77 -16.27 16.15
CA PRO A 179 14.85 -15.34 15.83
C PRO A 179 15.06 -15.23 14.30
N MET A 180 15.29 -14.00 13.83
CA MET A 180 15.62 -13.65 12.44
C MET A 180 14.53 -13.93 11.37
N LYS A 181 13.39 -14.55 11.73
CA LYS A 181 12.30 -14.89 10.81
C LYS A 181 11.15 -13.87 10.81
N TRP A 182 10.91 -13.21 11.94
CA TRP A 182 9.89 -12.16 12.03
C TRP A 182 10.34 -10.86 11.35
N THR A 183 9.37 -10.04 10.92
CA THR A 183 9.62 -8.74 10.27
C THR A 183 9.07 -7.58 11.10
N SER A 184 7.86 -7.73 11.66
CA SER A 184 7.28 -6.71 12.53
C SER A 184 6.21 -7.24 13.47
N ILE A 185 5.97 -6.52 14.57
CA ILE A 185 4.87 -6.80 15.50
C ILE A 185 4.00 -5.55 15.62
N ALA A 186 2.70 -5.71 15.36
CA ALA A 186 1.72 -4.63 15.36
C ALA A 186 0.50 -4.97 16.25
N TYR A 187 -0.19 -3.93 16.69
CA TYR A 187 -1.35 -4.04 17.59
C TYR A 187 -2.48 -3.20 17.03
N HIS A 188 -3.51 -3.85 16.52
CA HIS A 188 -4.61 -3.19 15.83
C HIS A 188 -5.95 -3.72 16.31
N ASN A 189 -7.01 -2.97 16.04
CA ASN A 189 -8.36 -3.50 16.00
C ASN A 189 -8.54 -4.20 14.63
N ARG A 190 -9.03 -5.43 14.62
CA ARG A 190 -9.25 -6.21 13.40
C ARG A 190 -10.69 -6.65 13.28
N GLY A 191 -11.24 -6.51 12.09
CA GLY A 191 -12.55 -7.05 11.79
C GLY A 191 -12.88 -6.89 10.31
N PRO A 192 -14.04 -7.40 9.86
CA PRO A 192 -14.50 -7.22 8.50
C PRO A 192 -14.50 -5.73 8.12
N PRO A 193 -14.15 -5.36 6.87
CA PRO A 193 -14.07 -3.96 6.45
C PRO A 193 -15.43 -3.27 6.31
N SER A 194 -16.54 -3.91 6.69
CA SER A 194 -17.87 -3.30 6.75
C SER A 194 -18.00 -2.38 7.96
N ASN A 195 -18.61 -1.21 7.75
CA ASN A 195 -18.89 -0.26 8.84
C ASN A 195 -19.75 -0.92 9.93
N GLY A 196 -19.34 -0.75 11.19
CA GLY A 196 -20.05 -1.30 12.36
C GLY A 196 -19.83 -2.80 12.60
N SER A 197 -18.92 -3.44 11.88
CA SER A 197 -18.47 -4.80 12.22
C SER A 197 -17.79 -4.81 13.58
N GLU A 198 -17.93 -5.92 14.30
CA GLU A 198 -17.18 -6.15 15.53
C GLU A 198 -15.68 -6.07 15.24
N GLN A 199 -14.99 -5.21 15.98
CA GLN A 199 -13.55 -5.04 15.91
C GLN A 199 -12.91 -5.72 17.12
N LYS A 200 -11.94 -6.59 16.85
CA LYS A 200 -11.25 -7.41 17.83
C LYS A 200 -9.87 -6.84 18.07
N LEU A 201 -9.49 -6.67 19.32
CA LEU A 201 -8.13 -6.27 19.65
C LEU A 201 -7.17 -7.41 19.27
N THR A 202 -6.18 -7.16 18.42
CA THR A 202 -5.30 -8.20 17.87
C THR A 202 -3.84 -7.80 17.92
N VAL A 203 -3.01 -8.71 18.43
CA VAL A 203 -1.56 -8.74 18.23
C VAL A 203 -1.29 -9.46 16.91
N ILE A 204 -0.62 -8.77 15.99
CA ILE A 204 -0.24 -9.31 14.69
C ILE A 204 1.28 -9.45 14.66
N VAL A 205 1.76 -10.67 14.49
CA VAL A 205 3.18 -10.98 14.29
C VAL A 205 3.38 -11.27 12.81
N PHE A 206 4.07 -10.38 12.12
CA PHE A 206 4.43 -10.57 10.72
C PHE A 206 5.74 -11.35 10.62
N ILE A 207 5.72 -12.37 9.78
CA ILE A 207 6.85 -13.26 9.48
C ILE A 207 7.26 -13.04 8.04
N ARG A 208 8.57 -13.13 7.77
CA ARG A 208 9.10 -13.06 6.41
C ARG A 208 8.43 -14.16 5.56
N PRO A 209 7.90 -13.83 4.37
CA PRO A 209 7.29 -14.84 3.49
C PRO A 209 8.25 -16.00 3.19
N GLY A 210 7.70 -17.21 3.08
CA GLY A 210 8.41 -18.46 2.77
C GLY A 210 9.15 -19.10 3.96
N GLU A 211 9.20 -18.45 5.12
CA GLU A 211 9.81 -19.06 6.31
C GLU A 211 9.03 -20.29 6.78
N VAL A 212 9.75 -21.28 7.30
CA VAL A 212 9.19 -22.53 7.85
C VAL A 212 9.49 -22.63 9.34
N HIS A 213 8.47 -22.94 10.15
CA HIS A 213 8.58 -23.10 11.60
C HIS A 213 7.38 -23.87 12.16
N ALA A 214 7.49 -24.32 13.41
CA ALA A 214 6.35 -24.74 14.22
C ALA A 214 5.54 -23.50 14.66
N TRP A 215 4.67 -22.98 13.79
CA TRP A 215 3.94 -21.74 14.04
C TRP A 215 2.88 -21.87 15.14
N GLY A 216 2.29 -23.06 15.29
CA GLY A 216 1.37 -23.36 16.39
C GLY A 216 2.02 -23.18 17.76
N GLU A 217 3.23 -23.72 17.94
CA GLU A 217 4.00 -23.58 19.18
C GLU A 217 4.37 -22.12 19.46
N LEU A 218 4.78 -21.36 18.43
CA LEU A 218 5.05 -19.93 18.57
C LEU A 218 3.80 -19.16 19.02
N GLU A 219 2.64 -19.46 18.44
CA GLU A 219 1.37 -18.84 18.83
C GLU A 219 1.02 -19.14 20.30
N ASP A 220 1.15 -20.39 20.73
CA ASP A 220 0.91 -20.81 22.10
C ASP A 220 1.85 -20.11 23.10
N ASN A 221 3.13 -19.98 22.75
CA ASN A 221 4.11 -19.27 23.57
C ASN A 221 3.77 -17.78 23.72
N ILE A 222 3.30 -17.13 22.65
CA ILE A 222 2.86 -15.72 22.69
C ILE A 222 1.59 -15.59 23.55
N ILE A 223 0.63 -16.50 23.38
CA ILE A 223 -0.58 -16.56 24.19
C ILE A 223 -0.22 -16.69 25.68
N HIS A 224 0.72 -17.57 26.00
CA HIS A 224 1.20 -17.77 27.36
C HIS A 224 1.87 -16.51 27.93
N ALA A 225 2.70 -15.84 27.14
CA ALA A 225 3.39 -14.60 27.55
C ALA A 225 2.39 -13.47 27.86
N ILE A 226 1.36 -13.31 27.04
CA ILE A 226 0.29 -12.31 27.27
C ILE A 226 -0.49 -12.67 28.54
N THR A 227 -0.92 -13.93 28.68
CA THR A 227 -1.76 -14.37 29.81
C THR A 227 -1.02 -14.26 31.14
N SER A 228 0.28 -14.54 31.17
CA SER A 228 1.11 -14.52 32.39
C SER A 228 1.38 -13.10 32.92
N SER A 229 1.20 -12.07 32.08
CA SER A 229 1.65 -10.72 32.40
C SER A 229 0.71 -9.92 33.32
N SER A 230 -0.34 -10.54 33.89
CA SER A 230 -1.24 -10.03 34.96
C SER A 230 -1.66 -8.55 34.83
N PHE A 231 -2.88 -8.30 34.33
CA PHE A 231 -3.36 -6.94 34.06
C PHE A 231 -4.62 -6.56 34.83
N PRO A 232 -4.78 -5.27 35.19
CA PRO A 232 -5.95 -4.79 35.93
C PRO A 232 -7.25 -4.80 35.12
N ASN A 233 -7.18 -4.88 33.79
CA ASN A 233 -8.35 -4.89 32.91
C ASN A 233 -8.53 -6.28 32.27
N GLU A 234 -9.76 -6.79 32.28
CA GLU A 234 -10.14 -7.95 31.48
C GLU A 234 -10.25 -7.54 30.00
N LEU A 235 -9.15 -7.67 29.27
CA LEU A 235 -9.13 -7.49 27.82
C LEU A 235 -9.16 -8.85 27.14
N ASP A 236 -9.91 -8.95 26.05
CA ASP A 236 -9.83 -10.09 25.14
C ASP A 236 -8.89 -9.72 23.99
N ILE A 237 -7.81 -10.48 23.84
CA ILE A 237 -6.74 -10.20 22.89
C ILE A 237 -6.64 -11.35 21.92
N HIS A 238 -6.74 -11.06 20.63
CA HIS A 238 -6.48 -12.03 19.59
C HIS A 238 -5.00 -12.07 19.22
N VAL A 239 -4.50 -13.24 18.85
CA VAL A 239 -3.16 -13.40 18.28
C VAL A 239 -3.29 -13.91 16.85
N GLU A 240 -2.57 -13.26 15.94
CA GLU A 240 -2.43 -13.67 14.55
C GLU A 240 -0.96 -13.67 14.14
N ILE A 241 -0.49 -14.78 13.57
CA ILE A 241 0.82 -14.89 12.93
C ILE A 241 0.58 -14.94 11.42
N LEU A 242 1.11 -13.96 10.69
CA LEU A 242 0.81 -13.76 9.26
C LEU A 242 2.09 -13.57 8.45
N PRO A 243 2.10 -13.95 7.16
CA PRO A 243 3.17 -13.55 6.26
C PRO A 243 3.11 -12.04 6.02
N GLY A 244 4.26 -11.38 6.03
CA GLY A 244 4.35 -9.96 5.75
C GLY A 244 5.77 -9.43 5.76
N GLU A 245 6.02 -8.49 4.86
CA GLU A 245 7.31 -7.80 4.74
C GLU A 245 7.13 -6.29 4.86
N LEU A 246 8.14 -5.63 5.43
CA LEU A 246 8.25 -4.19 5.43
C LEU A 246 8.97 -3.74 4.16
N SER A 247 8.19 -3.47 3.14
CA SER A 247 8.72 -2.77 1.97
C SER A 247 8.73 -1.28 2.24
N LEU A 248 9.87 -0.62 1.96
CA LEU A 248 9.84 0.80 1.70
C LEU A 248 8.78 1.02 0.62
N THR A 249 7.87 1.98 0.81
CA THR A 249 6.99 2.43 -0.26
C THR A 249 7.87 2.90 -1.40
N ARG A 250 8.17 2.00 -2.34
CA ARG A 250 8.67 2.37 -3.64
C ARG A 250 7.54 3.22 -4.22
N PRO A 251 7.82 4.44 -4.71
CA PRO A 251 6.85 5.17 -5.52
C PRO A 251 6.28 4.14 -6.49
N THR A 252 4.96 3.96 -6.52
CA THR A 252 4.35 3.06 -7.49
C THR A 252 5.03 3.35 -8.81
N GLY A 253 5.71 2.37 -9.40
CA GLY A 253 6.55 2.59 -10.60
C GLY A 253 5.77 3.18 -11.78
N ARG A 254 4.45 3.32 -11.61
CA ARG A 254 3.57 4.15 -12.41
C ARG A 254 3.15 5.38 -11.60
N PRO A 255 3.56 6.59 -12.01
CA PRO A 255 2.95 7.81 -11.53
C PRO A 255 1.43 7.74 -11.74
N LEU A 256 0.65 8.00 -10.69
CA LEU A 256 -0.82 8.03 -10.79
C LEU A 256 -1.23 9.15 -11.74
N TYR A 257 -1.61 8.87 -12.98
CA TYR A 257 -2.05 9.91 -13.91
C TYR A 257 -3.19 10.75 -13.31
N HIS A 258 -2.92 12.01 -12.99
CA HIS A 258 -3.98 12.98 -12.71
C HIS A 258 -4.48 13.48 -14.06
N GLY A 259 -5.80 13.43 -14.27
CA GLY A 259 -6.41 14.02 -15.45
C GLY A 259 -5.96 15.47 -15.63
N ILE A 260 -5.89 15.91 -16.87
CA ILE A 260 -5.30 17.19 -17.27
C ILE A 260 -6.00 18.41 -16.68
N ASP A 261 -7.22 18.22 -16.22
CA ASP A 261 -8.10 19.31 -15.84
C ASP A 261 -7.78 19.90 -14.45
N ASN A 262 -6.72 19.43 -13.76
CA ASN A 262 -6.53 19.64 -12.32
C ASN A 262 -5.19 20.31 -11.90
N LEU A 263 -4.31 20.74 -12.81
CA LEU A 263 -3.06 21.43 -12.38
C LEU A 263 -3.28 22.94 -12.24
N PRO A 264 -3.08 23.53 -11.05
CA PRO A 264 -3.33 24.95 -10.82
C PRO A 264 -2.26 25.83 -11.48
N THR A 265 -2.62 26.99 -12.02
CA THR A 265 -1.64 27.96 -12.55
C THR A 265 -0.61 28.38 -11.51
N ILE A 266 -1.03 28.45 -10.23
CA ILE A 266 -0.14 28.72 -9.10
C ILE A 266 0.20 27.38 -8.44
N PRO A 267 1.46 26.92 -8.52
CA PRO A 267 1.87 25.70 -7.84
C PRO A 267 1.68 25.79 -6.32
N SER A 268 1.21 24.69 -5.74
CA SER A 268 0.89 24.53 -4.32
C SER A 268 1.23 23.11 -3.85
N PRO A 269 1.26 22.83 -2.53
CA PRO A 269 1.54 21.49 -2.02
C PRO A 269 0.69 20.42 -2.71
N GLY A 270 1.35 19.39 -3.25
CA GLY A 270 0.70 18.37 -4.09
C GLY A 270 1.00 18.51 -5.58
N ALA A 271 1.44 19.69 -6.03
CA ALA A 271 1.73 19.99 -7.43
C ALA A 271 2.88 19.13 -8.00
N SER A 272 2.82 18.89 -9.31
CA SER A 272 3.77 18.05 -10.04
C SER A 272 5.08 18.75 -10.34
N ILE A 273 6.20 18.21 -9.85
CA ILE A 273 7.53 18.76 -10.10
C ILE A 273 8.51 17.67 -10.50
N ALA A 274 9.55 18.02 -11.24
CA ALA A 274 10.69 17.14 -11.50
C ALA A 274 11.92 17.97 -11.87
N PRO A 275 13.13 17.41 -11.80
CA PRO A 275 14.31 18.01 -12.42
C PRO A 275 14.09 18.30 -13.90
N SER A 276 14.67 19.38 -14.42
CA SER A 276 14.53 19.80 -15.82
C SER A 276 14.92 18.74 -16.85
N ASN A 277 15.81 17.81 -16.50
CA ASN A 277 16.25 16.72 -17.36
C ASN A 277 15.38 15.45 -17.27
N CYS A 278 14.36 15.42 -16.41
CA CYS A 278 13.51 14.26 -16.17
C CYS A 278 12.19 14.34 -16.98
N THR A 279 11.87 13.29 -17.73
CA THR A 279 10.68 13.22 -18.61
C THR A 279 9.78 12.00 -18.32
N ASP A 280 10.25 11.07 -17.51
CA ASP A 280 9.62 9.77 -17.23
C ASP A 280 9.06 9.67 -15.81
N ALA A 281 9.33 10.65 -14.95
CA ALA A 281 8.83 10.72 -13.59
C ALA A 281 8.31 12.11 -13.22
N ALA A 282 7.43 12.13 -12.23
CA ALA A 282 6.98 13.33 -11.55
C ALA A 282 7.01 13.08 -10.05
N GLY A 283 7.43 14.07 -9.29
CA GLY A 283 7.37 14.12 -7.84
C GLY A 283 6.36 15.14 -7.35
N THR A 284 6.42 15.45 -6.05
CA THR A 284 5.43 16.30 -5.37
C THR A 284 6.10 17.53 -4.78
N LEU A 285 5.58 18.71 -5.11
CA LEU A 285 5.91 19.96 -4.43
C LEU A 285 5.31 19.94 -3.03
N GLY A 286 6.12 20.17 -2.01
CA GLY A 286 5.68 20.28 -0.61
C GLY A 286 5.44 21.72 -0.19
N ALA A 287 5.49 21.96 1.12
CA ALA A 287 5.24 23.29 1.67
C ALA A 287 6.29 24.32 1.23
N VAL A 288 5.81 25.50 0.86
CA VAL A 288 6.60 26.72 0.66
C VAL A 288 6.94 27.30 2.04
N VAL A 289 8.21 27.57 2.27
CA VAL A 289 8.76 28.05 3.54
C VAL A 289 9.66 29.27 3.31
N ASN A 290 9.79 30.09 4.33
CA ASN A 290 10.78 31.16 4.36
C ASN A 290 12.05 30.61 5.02
N TYR A 291 13.14 30.56 4.26
CA TYR A 291 14.44 30.10 4.73
C TYR A 291 15.34 31.30 4.99
N ARG A 292 16.00 31.29 6.15
CA ARG A 292 17.04 32.25 6.52
C ARG A 292 18.28 31.47 6.96
N ALA A 293 19.37 31.57 6.21
CA ALA A 293 20.64 30.98 6.61
C ALA A 293 21.30 31.86 7.69
N ALA A 294 21.70 31.31 8.82
CA ALA A 294 22.57 32.06 9.73
C ALA A 294 23.98 32.20 9.09
N PRO A 295 24.64 33.39 9.15
CA PRO A 295 24.25 34.61 9.86
C PRO A 295 23.50 35.65 9.00
N THR A 296 23.08 35.31 7.78
CA THR A 296 22.44 36.25 6.86
C THR A 296 21.05 36.68 7.34
N GLU A 297 20.71 37.95 7.17
CA GLU A 297 19.34 38.45 7.40
C GLU A 297 18.41 38.22 6.20
N GLU A 298 18.98 37.88 5.04
CA GLU A 298 18.24 37.62 3.82
C GLU A 298 17.28 36.44 4.01
N VAL A 299 16.00 36.70 3.77
CA VAL A 299 14.95 35.69 3.76
C VAL A 299 14.68 35.28 2.33
N LYS A 300 14.88 34.01 2.04
CA LYS A 300 14.61 33.42 0.73
C LYS A 300 13.36 32.56 0.80
N ARG A 301 12.55 32.60 -0.26
CA ARG A 301 11.42 31.69 -0.40
C ARG A 301 11.92 30.37 -0.96
N CYS A 302 11.58 29.28 -0.30
CA CYS A 302 11.92 27.94 -0.73
C CYS A 302 10.67 27.05 -0.70
N PHE A 303 10.71 25.88 -1.30
CA PHE A 303 9.77 24.81 -1.00
C PHE A 303 10.52 23.54 -0.60
N LEU A 304 9.83 22.73 0.20
CA LEU A 304 10.29 21.40 0.59
C LEU A 304 9.81 20.36 -0.42
N THR A 305 10.64 19.36 -0.67
CA THR A 305 10.27 18.12 -1.36
C THR A 305 11.15 16.98 -0.84
N SER A 306 10.99 15.77 -1.36
CA SER A 306 11.85 14.63 -1.02
C SER A 306 13.11 14.63 -1.88
N TYR A 307 14.20 14.02 -1.40
CA TYR A 307 15.44 13.94 -2.16
C TYR A 307 15.28 13.00 -3.37
N ASP A 308 14.52 11.92 -3.23
CA ASP A 308 14.20 11.00 -4.33
C ASP A 308 13.58 11.71 -5.55
N VAL A 309 12.78 12.76 -5.32
CA VAL A 309 12.17 13.61 -6.37
C VAL A 309 13.22 14.37 -7.18
N ILE A 310 14.33 14.79 -6.58
CA ILE A 310 15.34 15.61 -7.25
C ILE A 310 16.62 14.85 -7.62
N ALA A 311 16.77 13.60 -7.19
CA ALA A 311 18.00 12.82 -7.30
C ALA A 311 18.45 12.58 -8.75
N SER A 312 17.55 12.55 -9.72
CA SER A 312 17.86 12.40 -11.15
C SER A 312 18.40 13.68 -11.80
N GLY A 313 18.36 14.81 -11.09
CA GLY A 313 18.77 16.11 -11.61
C GLY A 313 20.25 16.26 -11.86
N ASP A 314 21.09 15.47 -11.18
CA ASP A 314 22.56 15.45 -11.34
C ASP A 314 23.03 13.99 -11.50
N PRO A 315 22.90 13.39 -12.70
CA PRO A 315 23.24 11.99 -12.91
C PRO A 315 24.71 11.67 -12.58
N ASP A 316 25.62 12.58 -12.91
CA ASP A 316 27.06 12.40 -12.71
C ASP A 316 27.44 12.50 -11.22
N GLY A 317 26.80 13.40 -10.47
CA GLY A 317 27.02 13.57 -9.03
C GLY A 317 26.15 12.68 -8.14
N LYS A 318 25.22 11.89 -8.71
CA LYS A 318 24.16 11.20 -7.98
C LYS A 318 24.68 10.32 -6.85
N GLU A 319 25.65 9.45 -7.10
CA GLU A 319 26.18 8.52 -6.09
C GLU A 319 26.74 9.27 -4.87
N LEU A 320 27.47 10.36 -5.13
CA LEU A 320 28.03 11.19 -4.06
C LEU A 320 26.94 11.98 -3.34
N ASN A 321 25.92 12.46 -4.04
CA ASN A 321 24.77 13.17 -3.48
C ASN A 321 23.89 12.23 -2.62
N ASP A 322 23.71 10.98 -3.03
CA ASP A 322 22.99 9.95 -2.26
C ASP A 322 23.66 9.73 -0.90
N VAL A 323 25.00 9.72 -0.84
CA VAL A 323 25.74 9.45 0.41
C VAL A 323 25.94 10.71 1.26
N ARG A 324 26.18 11.87 0.65
CA ARG A 324 26.63 13.08 1.39
C ARG A 324 25.60 14.20 1.43
N GLY A 325 24.54 14.12 0.63
CA GLY A 325 23.58 15.20 0.43
C GLY A 325 24.16 16.37 -0.38
N ILE A 326 23.31 17.34 -0.68
CA ILE A 326 23.63 18.52 -1.51
C ILE A 326 23.74 19.74 -0.60
N GLY A 327 24.83 20.52 -0.73
CA GLY A 327 25.04 21.77 0.00
C GLY A 327 25.20 21.64 1.53
N LEU A 328 25.20 20.42 2.07
CA LEU A 328 25.33 20.17 3.51
C LEU A 328 26.77 20.24 3.98
N ASN A 329 26.99 20.56 5.26
CA ASN A 329 28.32 20.59 5.88
C ASN A 329 29.34 21.46 5.12
N LYS A 330 28.87 22.57 4.53
CA LYS A 330 29.68 23.47 3.68
C LYS A 330 30.25 22.80 2.42
N ARG A 331 29.70 21.65 2.01
CA ARG A 331 30.06 21.00 0.74
C ARG A 331 29.61 21.89 -0.41
N GLU A 332 30.56 22.33 -1.22
CA GLU A 332 30.26 22.95 -2.51
C GLU A 332 29.78 21.89 -3.51
N VAL A 333 28.71 22.21 -4.23
CA VAL A 333 28.17 21.38 -5.31
C VAL A 333 28.21 22.24 -6.57
N GLY A 334 29.01 21.83 -7.55
CA GLY A 334 29.23 22.59 -8.77
C GLY A 334 28.07 22.53 -9.76
N PHE A 335 27.26 21.46 -9.69
CA PHE A 335 26.09 21.28 -10.53
C PHE A 335 24.84 21.82 -9.84
N LYS A 336 24.06 22.64 -10.56
CA LYS A 336 22.79 23.17 -10.09
C LYS A 336 21.65 22.36 -10.70
N ILE A 337 20.79 21.83 -9.84
CA ILE A 337 19.59 21.10 -10.27
C ILE A 337 18.43 22.09 -10.37
N ASP A 338 18.02 22.40 -11.59
CA ASP A 338 16.80 23.15 -11.88
C ASP A 338 15.59 22.23 -11.73
N VAL A 339 14.55 22.71 -11.06
CA VAL A 339 13.29 22.00 -10.85
C VAL A 339 12.19 22.69 -11.64
N GLU A 340 11.42 21.93 -12.41
CA GLU A 340 10.33 22.44 -13.24
C GLU A 340 8.96 22.23 -12.59
N TYR A 341 8.05 23.14 -12.91
CA TYR A 341 6.63 23.01 -12.71
C TYR A 341 5.90 23.46 -13.98
N PRO A 342 4.97 22.65 -14.53
CA PRO A 342 4.73 21.24 -14.17
C PRO A 342 5.94 20.34 -14.55
N SER A 343 6.01 19.11 -14.03
CA SER A 343 6.96 18.11 -14.56
C SER A 343 6.68 17.86 -16.04
N LYS A 344 7.72 17.67 -16.86
CA LYS A 344 7.62 17.28 -18.29
C LYS A 344 6.88 15.96 -18.49
N TYR A 345 6.89 15.08 -17.49
CA TYR A 345 6.17 13.82 -17.53
C TYR A 345 4.67 14.02 -17.78
N ASP A 346 4.05 15.04 -17.17
CA ASP A 346 2.61 15.26 -17.23
C ASP A 346 2.09 15.60 -18.63
N PRO A 347 2.59 16.64 -19.32
CA PRO A 347 2.17 16.93 -20.69
C PRO A 347 2.54 15.80 -21.67
N ASP A 348 3.64 15.07 -21.45
CA ASP A 348 4.01 13.97 -22.33
C ASP A 348 3.14 12.72 -22.14
N HIS A 349 2.81 12.37 -20.89
CA HIS A 349 1.86 11.31 -20.61
C HIS A 349 0.45 11.67 -21.10
N ALA A 350 0.04 12.92 -20.90
CA ALA A 350 -1.19 13.48 -21.44
C ALA A 350 -1.30 13.27 -22.96
N ARG A 351 -0.30 13.71 -23.72
CA ARG A 351 -0.23 13.55 -25.18
C ARG A 351 -0.26 12.08 -25.61
N ARG A 352 0.47 11.20 -24.91
CA ARG A 352 0.46 9.75 -25.18
C ARG A 352 -0.95 9.16 -24.98
N SER A 353 -1.60 9.51 -23.88
CA SER A 353 -2.96 9.02 -23.56
C SER A 353 -4.00 9.48 -24.59
N LEU A 354 -3.86 10.69 -25.16
CA LEU A 354 -4.70 11.15 -26.28
C LEU A 354 -4.51 10.32 -27.53
N LYS A 355 -3.25 10.06 -27.92
CA LYS A 355 -2.95 9.29 -29.13
C LYS A 355 -3.61 7.92 -29.10
N THR A 356 -3.66 7.29 -27.93
CA THR A 356 -4.35 6.00 -27.72
C THR A 356 -5.88 6.11 -27.71
N ARG A 357 -6.45 7.29 -27.42
CA ARG A 357 -7.90 7.52 -27.27
C ARG A 357 -8.58 8.22 -28.46
N LEU A 358 -7.86 8.43 -29.57
CA LEU A 358 -8.29 9.12 -30.80
C LEU A 358 -9.54 8.56 -31.53
N GLN A 359 -10.31 7.65 -30.91
CA GLN A 359 -11.53 7.08 -31.49
C GLN A 359 -12.84 7.57 -30.84
N LYS A 360 -12.80 8.42 -29.80
CA LYS A 360 -14.02 8.76 -29.03
C LYS A 360 -14.11 10.26 -28.72
N ASN A 361 -14.91 10.97 -29.52
CA ASN A 361 -15.44 12.33 -29.29
C ASN A 361 -14.48 13.53 -29.48
N GLU A 362 -14.83 14.42 -30.42
CA GLU A 362 -14.10 15.63 -30.83
C GLU A 362 -14.11 16.75 -29.77
N GLU A 363 -15.19 16.85 -28.98
CA GLU A 363 -15.29 17.85 -27.90
C GLU A 363 -14.37 17.51 -26.72
N TYR A 364 -14.27 16.21 -26.40
CA TYR A 364 -13.32 15.69 -25.41
C TYR A 364 -11.86 15.95 -25.82
N TYR A 365 -11.57 15.84 -27.12
CA TYR A 365 -10.26 16.15 -27.68
C TYR A 365 -9.89 17.64 -27.52
N LYS A 366 -10.83 18.55 -27.78
CA LYS A 366 -10.60 20.00 -27.67
C LYS A 366 -10.25 20.43 -26.24
N HIS A 367 -11.05 20.02 -25.25
CA HIS A 367 -10.81 20.34 -23.83
C HIS A 367 -9.42 19.88 -23.37
N TYR A 368 -9.03 18.69 -23.80
CA TYR A 368 -7.75 18.08 -23.44
C TYR A 368 -6.56 18.81 -24.10
N MET A 369 -6.70 19.23 -25.36
CA MET A 369 -5.68 20.03 -26.04
C MET A 369 -5.51 21.43 -25.42
N GLU A 370 -6.59 22.04 -24.93
CA GLU A 370 -6.53 23.29 -24.17
C GLU A 370 -5.71 23.11 -22.88
N GLY A 371 -5.91 21.99 -22.17
CA GLY A 371 -5.12 21.68 -20.99
C GLY A 371 -3.64 21.37 -21.26
N VAL A 372 -3.32 20.66 -22.36
CA VAL A 372 -1.92 20.47 -22.79
C VAL A 372 -1.26 21.81 -23.12
N LYS A 373 -1.96 22.70 -23.83
CA LYS A 373 -1.45 24.04 -24.14
C LYS A 373 -1.21 24.85 -22.86
N HIS A 374 -2.14 24.78 -21.92
CA HIS A 374 -1.98 25.42 -20.62
C HIS A 374 -0.69 24.97 -19.90
N TYR A 375 -0.32 23.68 -20.02
CA TYR A 375 0.93 23.17 -19.45
C TYR A 375 2.16 23.70 -20.17
N ASP A 376 2.11 23.77 -21.50
CA ASP A 376 3.20 24.34 -22.30
C ASP A 376 3.41 25.83 -21.96
N ASP A 377 2.33 26.58 -21.75
CA ASP A 377 2.38 28.00 -21.35
C ASP A 377 3.04 28.17 -19.96
N ILE A 378 2.76 27.28 -19.00
CA ILE A 378 3.41 27.30 -17.68
C ILE A 378 4.88 26.85 -17.78
N ALA A 379 5.17 25.80 -18.56
CA ALA A 379 6.53 25.30 -18.75
C ALA A 379 7.43 26.34 -19.44
N ALA A 380 6.88 27.15 -20.34
CA ALA A 380 7.58 28.25 -21.01
C ALA A 380 8.08 29.34 -20.04
N LEU A 381 7.52 29.42 -18.84
CA LEU A 381 8.00 30.30 -17.77
C LEU A 381 9.31 29.80 -17.12
N GLY A 382 9.86 28.65 -17.54
CA GLY A 382 11.13 28.10 -17.06
C GLY A 382 11.04 27.29 -15.76
N PRO A 383 12.17 27.00 -15.10
CA PRO A 383 12.20 26.33 -13.81
C PRO A 383 11.44 27.13 -12.73
N ILE A 384 10.80 26.43 -11.79
CA ILE A 384 10.18 27.07 -10.62
C ILE A 384 11.22 27.44 -9.55
N GLY A 385 12.36 26.75 -9.53
CA GLY A 385 13.41 26.99 -8.56
C GLY A 385 14.62 26.08 -8.74
N GLN A 386 15.60 26.22 -7.85
CA GLN A 386 16.86 25.50 -7.87
C GLN A 386 17.13 24.78 -6.54
N VAL A 387 17.60 23.53 -6.60
CA VAL A 387 17.94 22.77 -5.38
C VAL A 387 19.08 23.49 -4.65
N LYS A 388 18.83 23.85 -3.39
CA LYS A 388 19.82 24.52 -2.53
C LYS A 388 20.50 23.55 -1.57
N PHE A 389 19.70 22.73 -0.91
CA PHE A 389 20.16 21.73 0.05
C PHE A 389 19.36 20.45 -0.12
N ALA A 390 19.98 19.30 0.13
CA ALA A 390 19.26 18.03 0.23
C ALA A 390 19.97 17.05 1.14
N SER A 391 19.22 16.15 1.78
CA SER A 391 19.76 15.15 2.69
C SER A 391 20.61 14.08 2.02
N GLY A 392 20.36 13.80 0.73
CA GLY A 392 20.71 12.49 0.19
C GLY A 392 19.86 11.41 0.86
N TYR A 393 20.39 10.19 0.95
CA TYR A 393 19.83 9.07 1.72
C TYR A 393 20.60 8.81 3.02
N ARG A 394 21.18 9.88 3.58
CA ARG A 394 21.92 9.84 4.84
C ARG A 394 21.03 9.34 5.97
N LEU A 395 21.66 8.66 6.92
CA LEU A 395 21.04 8.32 8.19
C LEU A 395 21.20 9.50 9.16
N SER A 396 20.16 9.78 9.92
CA SER A 396 20.20 10.67 11.07
C SER A 396 21.01 10.05 12.21
N ASP A 397 21.30 10.85 13.24
CA ASP A 397 21.96 10.38 14.47
C ASP A 397 21.14 9.31 15.22
N THR A 398 19.84 9.21 14.91
CA THR A 398 18.92 8.19 15.43
C THR A 398 18.72 7.02 14.47
N ASN A 399 19.61 6.86 13.47
CA ASN A 399 19.59 5.80 12.46
C ASN A 399 18.34 5.80 11.56
N HIS A 400 17.72 6.96 11.33
CA HIS A 400 16.60 7.10 10.40
C HIS A 400 17.08 7.66 9.07
N ARG A 401 16.66 7.05 7.95
CA ARG A 401 16.93 7.61 6.61
C ARG A 401 16.26 8.98 6.48
N MET A 402 17.06 9.97 6.14
CA MET A 402 16.62 11.31 5.77
C MET A 402 16.31 11.32 4.29
N ASP A 403 15.20 11.96 3.91
CA ASP A 403 14.77 12.10 2.52
C ASP A 403 14.06 13.44 2.32
N TRP A 404 14.85 14.51 2.21
CA TRP A 404 14.35 15.86 2.00
C TRP A 404 15.26 16.67 1.08
N ALA A 405 14.68 17.61 0.36
CA ALA A 405 15.34 18.63 -0.42
C ALA A 405 14.66 19.98 -0.21
N LEU A 406 15.47 21.04 -0.15
CA LEU A 406 15.06 22.42 -0.10
C LEU A 406 15.38 23.08 -1.43
N VAL A 407 14.36 23.55 -2.14
CA VAL A 407 14.48 24.19 -3.44
C VAL A 407 14.21 25.68 -3.26
N GLU A 408 15.18 26.51 -3.61
CA GLU A 408 15.05 27.97 -3.64
C GLU A 408 14.16 28.38 -4.81
N LEU A 409 13.05 29.06 -4.51
CA LEU A 409 12.09 29.51 -5.53
C LEU A 409 12.67 30.66 -6.34
N ASP A 410 12.43 30.66 -7.65
CA ASP A 410 12.63 31.83 -8.47
C ASP A 410 11.67 32.95 -8.00
N PRO A 411 12.17 34.15 -7.65
CA PRO A 411 11.33 35.28 -7.25
C PRO A 411 10.25 35.67 -8.29
N ALA A 412 10.48 35.40 -9.57
CA ALA A 412 9.53 35.66 -10.65
C ALA A 412 8.39 34.62 -10.72
N ARG A 413 8.53 33.48 -10.01
CA ARG A 413 7.59 32.36 -10.06
C ARG A 413 6.69 32.37 -8.81
N PRO A 414 5.36 32.45 -8.96
CA PRO A 414 4.47 32.33 -7.82
C PRO A 414 4.41 30.89 -7.32
N ALA A 415 4.38 30.69 -6.01
CA ALA A 415 4.02 29.45 -5.34
C ALA A 415 3.31 29.77 -4.02
N LYS A 416 2.34 28.97 -3.60
CA LYS A 416 1.53 29.22 -2.39
C LYS A 416 1.21 27.94 -1.64
N ASN A 417 1.06 28.02 -0.31
CA ASN A 417 0.61 26.91 0.53
C ASN A 417 -0.91 26.75 0.49
N LEU A 418 -1.51 26.63 -0.69
CA LEU A 418 -2.95 26.41 -0.82
C LEU A 418 -3.33 25.05 -0.24
N LEU A 419 -4.46 24.99 0.46
CA LEU A 419 -5.05 23.72 0.90
C LEU A 419 -5.64 22.97 -0.31
N PRO A 420 -5.48 21.64 -0.40
CA PRO A 420 -6.11 20.86 -1.47
C PRO A 420 -7.63 20.99 -1.41
N SER A 421 -8.27 21.18 -2.56
CA SER A 421 -9.73 21.25 -2.64
C SER A 421 -10.39 19.95 -2.16
N ASP A 422 -11.61 20.05 -1.62
CA ASP A 422 -12.39 18.87 -1.22
C ASP A 422 -12.56 17.88 -2.39
N THR A 423 -12.69 18.39 -3.62
CA THR A 423 -12.78 17.59 -4.86
C THR A 423 -11.57 16.68 -5.10
N SER A 424 -10.40 17.05 -4.58
CA SER A 424 -9.19 16.22 -4.63
C SER A 424 -9.33 14.96 -3.76
N PHE A 425 -10.06 15.05 -2.64
CA PHE A 425 -10.39 13.93 -1.76
C PHE A 425 -11.57 13.08 -2.27
N PHE A 426 -12.54 13.69 -2.98
CA PHE A 426 -13.70 12.96 -3.52
C PHE A 426 -13.35 11.95 -4.62
N ARG A 427 -12.41 12.27 -5.52
CA ARG A 427 -12.04 11.40 -6.65
C ARG A 427 -11.33 10.11 -6.27
N SER A 428 -10.82 10.00 -5.04
CA SER A 428 -10.04 8.85 -4.56
C SER A 428 -10.87 7.84 -3.75
N GLY A 429 -12.19 7.97 -3.72
CA GLY A 429 -13.09 6.97 -3.11
C GLY A 429 -13.19 7.05 -1.58
N PHE A 430 -12.75 8.16 -0.96
CA PHE A 430 -12.80 8.37 0.50
C PHE A 430 -14.21 8.64 1.08
N LEU A 431 -15.26 8.19 0.39
CA LEU A 431 -16.62 8.71 0.54
C LEU A 431 -17.39 8.28 1.80
N HIS A 432 -16.75 7.74 2.84
CA HIS A 432 -17.52 7.31 4.00
C HIS A 432 -17.13 7.90 5.36
N ASN A 433 -15.95 8.54 5.56
CA ASN A 433 -15.57 9.05 6.89
C ASN A 433 -14.45 10.13 6.87
N LEU A 434 -14.54 11.19 6.05
CA LEU A 434 -13.75 12.41 6.31
C LEU A 434 -14.64 13.41 7.07
N PRO A 435 -14.76 13.30 8.42
CA PRO A 435 -15.58 14.23 9.18
C PRO A 435 -14.94 15.63 9.13
N GLY A 436 -15.55 16.53 8.36
CA GLY A 436 -15.39 17.98 8.56
C GLY A 436 -14.24 18.68 7.82
N TYR A 437 -13.57 18.06 6.85
CA TYR A 437 -12.65 18.80 5.98
C TYR A 437 -13.46 19.77 5.09
N ILE A 438 -13.45 21.04 5.49
CA ILE A 438 -14.13 22.14 4.80
C ILE A 438 -13.06 23.19 4.50
N VAL A 439 -12.74 23.38 3.22
CA VAL A 439 -11.84 24.43 2.76
C VAL A 439 -12.50 25.26 1.66
N GLN A 440 -12.20 26.55 1.64
CA GLN A 440 -12.60 27.46 0.57
C GLN A 440 -11.46 27.65 -0.42
N ASP A 441 -11.82 27.97 -1.67
CA ASP A 441 -10.85 28.29 -2.70
C ASP A 441 -9.96 29.45 -2.26
N GLY A 442 -8.65 29.19 -2.20
CA GLY A 442 -7.66 30.17 -1.76
C GLY A 442 -7.22 30.05 -0.31
N ASP A 443 -7.81 29.15 0.48
CA ASP A 443 -7.36 28.88 1.84
C ASP A 443 -5.90 28.41 1.85
N THR A 444 -5.12 28.89 2.83
CA THR A 444 -3.70 28.55 2.96
C THR A 444 -3.36 28.01 4.34
N VAL A 445 -2.36 27.14 4.41
CA VAL A 445 -1.80 26.70 5.69
C VAL A 445 -0.77 27.72 6.19
N SER A 446 -1.08 28.33 7.34
CA SER A 446 -0.18 29.19 8.11
C SER A 446 -0.16 28.79 9.59
N GLY A 447 0.19 27.53 9.89
CA GLY A 447 0.27 27.00 11.25
C GLY A 447 -0.45 25.65 11.40
N THR A 448 -0.87 25.32 12.62
CA THR A 448 -1.75 24.18 12.90
C THR A 448 -3.21 24.61 12.72
N CYS A 449 -3.93 23.99 11.80
CA CYS A 449 -5.35 24.29 11.58
C CYS A 449 -6.25 23.29 12.31
N THR A 450 -7.34 23.75 12.91
CA THR A 450 -8.39 22.92 13.53
C THR A 450 -9.48 22.51 12.54
N SER A 451 -9.25 22.64 11.23
CA SER A 451 -10.22 22.26 10.17
C SER A 451 -10.63 20.79 10.20
N ILE A 452 -10.01 19.95 11.04
CA ILE A 452 -10.41 18.56 11.27
C ILE A 452 -10.86 18.48 12.73
N SER A 453 -12.12 18.85 12.96
CA SER A 453 -12.67 19.07 14.31
C SER A 453 -12.91 17.79 15.10
N ASN A 454 -12.92 16.62 14.46
CA ASN A 454 -13.46 15.39 15.06
C ASN A 454 -12.51 14.19 15.11
N THR A 455 -11.25 14.32 14.68
CA THR A 455 -10.26 13.21 14.69
C THR A 455 -8.85 13.74 15.03
N PRO A 456 -8.48 13.85 16.33
CA PRO A 456 -7.23 14.51 16.78
C PRO A 456 -5.92 13.85 16.32
N ASN A 457 -5.98 12.76 15.55
CA ASN A 457 -4.83 12.00 15.07
C ASN A 457 -4.86 11.78 13.55
N PHE A 458 -5.74 12.45 12.81
CA PHE A 458 -5.82 12.29 11.36
C PHE A 458 -4.83 13.22 10.64
N TYR A 459 -4.12 12.66 9.68
CA TYR A 459 -3.24 13.38 8.77
C TYR A 459 -3.54 12.92 7.36
N ALA A 460 -3.57 13.83 6.39
CA ALA A 460 -3.59 13.45 4.99
C ALA A 460 -2.53 14.23 4.25
N LYS A 461 -1.94 13.59 3.26
CA LYS A 461 -1.15 14.25 2.23
C LYS A 461 -1.85 14.08 0.90
N VAL A 462 -1.74 15.11 0.08
CA VAL A 462 -2.07 15.05 -1.34
C VAL A 462 -0.75 15.15 -2.08
N GLY A 463 -0.43 14.15 -2.88
CA GLY A 463 0.80 14.10 -3.67
C GLY A 463 0.56 13.60 -5.08
N ARG A 464 1.35 14.09 -6.02
CA ARG A 464 1.25 13.73 -7.43
C ARG A 464 1.50 12.25 -7.68
N THR A 465 2.43 11.66 -6.93
CA THR A 465 2.81 10.23 -7.03
C THR A 465 1.96 9.33 -6.15
N SER A 466 1.56 9.83 -4.98
CA SER A 466 0.87 9.04 -3.95
C SER A 466 -0.65 9.25 -3.93
N GLY A 467 -1.17 10.14 -4.78
CA GLY A 467 -2.55 10.58 -4.74
C GLY A 467 -2.87 11.21 -3.39
N VAL A 468 -4.10 11.00 -2.91
CA VAL A 468 -4.47 11.33 -1.54
C VAL A 468 -4.12 10.14 -0.65
N THR A 469 -3.19 10.33 0.28
CA THR A 469 -2.85 9.34 1.31
C THR A 469 -3.28 9.88 2.68
N PRO A 470 -4.40 9.39 3.23
CA PRO A 470 -4.71 9.61 4.63
C PRO A 470 -3.97 8.62 5.51
N ALA A 471 -3.74 9.03 6.75
CA ALA A 471 -3.21 8.24 7.83
C ALA A 471 -3.87 8.71 9.11
N GLN A 472 -3.87 7.82 10.10
CA GLN A 472 -4.12 8.20 11.47
C GLN A 472 -2.91 7.80 12.30
N TYR A 473 -2.54 8.63 13.26
CA TYR A 473 -1.43 8.37 14.16
C TYR A 473 -1.87 7.43 15.29
N SER A 474 -1.06 6.40 15.56
CA SER A 474 -1.17 5.56 16.74
C SER A 474 0.00 5.82 17.69
N PRO A 475 -0.25 5.97 19.00
CA PRO A 475 0.81 6.03 20.00
C PRO A 475 1.50 4.67 20.22
N LEU A 476 0.86 3.56 19.81
CA LEU A 476 1.46 2.23 19.90
C LEU A 476 2.54 2.07 18.82
N LYS A 477 3.77 1.85 19.27
CA LYS A 477 4.90 1.63 18.36
C LYS A 477 4.84 0.22 17.79
N ARG A 478 5.03 0.11 16.48
CA ARG A 478 5.31 -1.15 15.79
C ARG A 478 6.75 -1.56 16.09
N ALA A 479 6.96 -2.79 16.54
CA ALA A 479 8.30 -3.37 16.60
C ALA A 479 8.71 -3.82 15.19
N ILE A 480 9.97 -3.60 14.83
CA ILE A 480 10.53 -3.91 13.51
C ILE A 480 11.85 -4.67 13.75
N ALA A 481 12.04 -5.78 13.02
CA ALA A 481 13.20 -6.65 13.14
C ALA A 481 14.49 -6.03 12.57
#